data_AF-A0A527A0J5-F1
#
_entry.id   AF-A0A527A0J5-F1
#
_cell.length_a   1.000
_cell.length_b   1.000
_cell.length_c   1.000
_cell.angle_alpha   90.00
_cell.angle_beta   90.00
_cell.angle_gamma   90.00
#
_symmetry.space_group_name_H-M   'P 1'
#
loop_
_entity.id
_entity.type
_entity.pdbx_description
1 polymer ?
#
loop_
_entity_poly.entity_id
_entity_poly.type
_entity_poly.pdbx_seq_one_letter_code
_entity_poly.pdbx_strand_id
1 'polypeptide(L)'
;MNADFDPAALKGFLANRFGDAAMTLERIGGGQSNPTYFVDYGAHRMVLRKKPVGPILRGAHAVDREFRVLEALAATNVPVPRPVLLHAGAEPLGTSFYLMERLDGRVFHDCSLPGLSPAERRAIYFGMAEAMAKLHAVRPDAVGLGDFGRSGNYFERQIGRWTRQLRESPSDRIPALEAVADWLPQHLPADDGRVSIAHGDFRLGNLLFHP
;
A
#
# COMPACT_ATOMS: atom_id res chain seq x y z
N MET A 1 -10.57 8.88 22.30
CA MET A 1 -9.79 8.47 21.12
C MET A 1 -9.74 9.65 20.17
N ASN A 2 -8.56 10.21 19.90
CA ASN A 2 -8.43 11.35 18.98
C ASN A 2 -8.24 10.84 17.55
N ALA A 3 -9.37 10.49 16.91
CA ALA A 3 -9.43 10.49 15.46
C ALA A 3 -9.18 11.91 14.96
N ASP A 4 -8.55 12.04 13.79
CA ASP A 4 -8.28 13.34 13.17
C ASP A 4 -9.48 13.86 12.33
N PHE A 5 -10.69 13.35 12.63
CA PHE A 5 -11.98 13.68 12.03
C PHE A 5 -13.11 13.40 13.03
N ASP A 6 -14.33 13.86 12.74
CA ASP A 6 -15.52 13.58 13.56
C ASP A 6 -16.07 12.16 13.33
N PRO A 7 -16.04 11.26 14.34
CA PRO A 7 -16.60 9.91 14.20
C PRO A 7 -18.11 9.90 13.93
N ALA A 8 -18.88 10.90 14.37
CA ALA A 8 -20.31 10.95 14.09
C ALA A 8 -20.60 11.16 12.60
N ALA A 9 -19.78 11.96 11.91
CA ALA A 9 -19.86 12.16 10.47
C ALA A 9 -19.60 10.85 9.69
N LEU A 10 -18.59 10.07 10.10
CA LEU A 10 -18.36 8.73 9.55
C LEU A 10 -19.56 7.80 9.80
N LYS A 11 -20.10 7.79 11.03
CA LYS A 11 -21.26 6.96 11.38
C LYS A 11 -22.47 7.29 10.49
N GLY A 12 -22.76 8.57 10.29
CA GLY A 12 -23.85 9.02 9.43
C GLY A 12 -23.65 8.60 7.96
N PHE A 13 -22.43 8.72 7.45
CA PHE A 13 -22.08 8.23 6.12
C PHE A 13 -22.28 6.71 5.98
N LEU A 14 -21.84 5.93 6.97
CA LEU A 14 -22.02 4.48 6.97
C LEU A 14 -23.50 4.08 7.11
N ALA A 15 -24.29 4.82 7.88
CA ALA A 15 -25.72 4.57 8.03
C ALA A 15 -26.47 4.72 6.71
N ASN A 16 -26.12 5.73 5.90
CA ASN A 16 -26.67 5.90 4.56
C ASN A 16 -26.29 4.76 3.60
N ARG A 17 -25.18 4.07 3.86
CA ARG A 17 -24.65 3.03 2.97
C ARG A 17 -25.07 1.61 3.37
N PHE A 18 -25.12 1.33 4.68
CA PHE A 18 -25.27 0.00 5.26
C PHE A 18 -26.48 -0.12 6.21
N GLY A 19 -27.23 0.97 6.43
CA GLY A 19 -28.26 1.06 7.47
C GLY A 19 -27.68 1.43 8.83
N ASP A 20 -28.51 1.94 9.75
CA ASP A 20 -28.05 2.34 11.08
C ASP A 20 -27.56 1.14 11.92
N ALA A 21 -26.40 1.30 12.54
CA ALA A 21 -25.79 0.30 13.40
C ALA A 21 -24.85 0.94 14.43
N ALA A 22 -24.46 0.16 15.44
CA ALA A 22 -23.40 0.54 16.37
C ALA A 22 -22.05 0.63 15.64
N MET A 23 -21.23 1.63 15.99
CA MET A 23 -19.90 1.83 15.44
C MET A 23 -18.86 1.93 16.55
N THR A 24 -17.78 1.17 16.43
CA THR A 24 -16.53 1.39 17.17
C THR A 24 -15.43 1.76 16.18
N LEU A 25 -14.52 2.62 16.65
CA LEU A 25 -13.40 3.12 15.85
C LEU A 25 -12.13 3.03 16.70
N GLU A 26 -11.08 2.43 16.15
CA GLU A 26 -9.77 2.32 16.80
C GLU A 26 -8.68 2.75 15.82
N ARG A 27 -7.77 3.63 16.24
CA ARG A 27 -6.67 4.07 15.38
C ARG A 27 -5.54 3.03 15.39
N ILE A 28 -5.07 2.66 14.21
CA ILE A 28 -3.89 1.80 14.05
C ILE A 28 -2.62 2.67 14.13
N GLY A 29 -1.74 2.39 15.10
CA GLY A 29 -0.47 3.10 15.29
C GLY A 29 0.68 2.54 14.43
N GLY A 30 1.83 3.22 14.45
CA GLY A 30 3.11 2.62 14.03
C GLY A 30 3.61 2.93 12.61
N GLY A 31 2.97 3.81 11.84
CA GLY A 31 3.41 4.17 10.48
C GLY A 31 3.52 5.67 10.22
N GLN A 32 4.47 6.06 9.36
CA GLN A 32 4.62 7.41 8.78
C GLN A 32 3.70 7.62 7.55
N SER A 33 2.68 6.79 7.37
CA SER A 33 1.82 6.74 6.17
C SER A 33 0.42 7.35 6.41
N ASN A 34 -0.52 7.08 5.51
CA ASN A 34 -1.93 7.46 5.59
C ASN A 34 -2.57 7.03 6.93
N PRO A 35 -3.30 7.92 7.63
CA PRO A 35 -4.07 7.55 8.82
C PRO A 35 -4.96 6.34 8.56
N THR A 36 -4.84 5.32 9.42
CA THR A 36 -5.53 4.03 9.29
C THR A 36 -6.26 3.69 10.59
N TYR A 37 -7.47 3.16 10.47
CA TYR A 37 -8.37 2.88 11.59
C TYR A 37 -9.06 1.53 11.41
N PHE A 38 -9.23 0.75 12.48
CA PHE A 38 -10.24 -0.29 12.52
C PHE A 38 -11.61 0.34 12.72
N VAL A 39 -12.59 -0.14 11.95
CA VAL A 39 -13.99 0.28 12.02
C VAL A 39 -14.84 -0.97 12.14
N ASP A 40 -15.41 -1.22 13.33
CA ASP A 40 -16.43 -2.26 13.47
C ASP A 40 -17.81 -1.55 13.43
N TYR A 41 -18.63 -1.89 12.44
CA TYR A 41 -19.93 -1.27 12.15
C TYR A 41 -21.01 -2.34 11.99
N GLY A 42 -21.81 -2.56 13.04
CA GLY A 42 -22.73 -3.70 13.10
C GLY A 42 -21.98 -5.03 12.87
N ALA A 43 -22.33 -5.75 11.80
CA ALA A 43 -21.66 -7.00 11.41
C ALA A 43 -20.40 -6.79 10.53
N HIS A 44 -20.11 -5.55 10.12
CA HIS A 44 -19.00 -5.25 9.23
C HIS A 44 -17.73 -4.93 10.02
N ARG A 45 -16.66 -5.72 9.83
CA ARG A 45 -15.32 -5.44 10.35
C ARG A 45 -14.46 -4.91 9.20
N MET A 46 -14.03 -3.65 9.30
CA MET A 46 -13.37 -2.94 8.21
C MET A 46 -12.10 -2.23 8.67
N VAL A 47 -11.25 -1.90 7.70
CA VAL A 47 -10.13 -0.97 7.86
C VAL A 47 -10.43 0.26 7.03
N LEU A 48 -10.43 1.43 7.68
CA LEU A 48 -10.49 2.74 7.02
C LEU A 48 -9.08 3.27 6.83
N ARG A 49 -8.76 3.70 5.62
CA ARG A 49 -7.51 4.38 5.29
C ARG A 49 -7.85 5.70 4.61
N LYS A 50 -7.40 6.81 5.19
CA LYS A 50 -7.68 8.16 4.69
C LYS A 50 -6.40 8.90 4.38
N LYS A 51 -6.47 9.83 3.44
CA LYS A 51 -5.36 10.76 3.18
C LYS A 51 -5.14 11.65 4.43
N PRO A 52 -3.90 12.07 4.76
CA PRO A 52 -3.66 13.02 5.85
C PRO A 52 -4.35 14.36 5.61
N VAL A 53 -4.62 15.09 6.69
CA VAL A 53 -5.07 16.48 6.62
C VAL A 53 -3.85 17.40 6.48
N GLY A 54 -3.95 18.45 5.66
CA GLY A 54 -2.91 19.49 5.53
C GLY A 54 -2.15 19.48 4.20
N PRO A 55 -1.14 20.36 4.06
CA PRO A 55 -0.33 20.46 2.85
C PRO A 55 0.48 19.19 2.64
N ILE A 56 0.33 18.59 1.46
CA ILE A 56 0.94 17.31 1.09
C ILE A 56 1.80 17.51 -0.15
N LEU A 57 2.95 16.83 -0.21
CA LEU A 57 3.80 16.79 -1.39
C LEU A 57 3.04 16.24 -2.61
N ARG A 58 3.27 16.82 -3.78
CA ARG A 58 2.58 16.44 -5.02
C ARG A 58 2.78 14.93 -5.32
N GLY A 59 1.68 14.19 -5.40
CA GLY A 59 1.69 12.75 -5.69
C GLY A 59 1.86 11.83 -4.48
N ALA A 60 2.06 12.37 -3.28
CA ALA A 60 2.01 11.60 -2.05
C ALA A 60 0.55 11.35 -1.61
N HIS A 61 0.32 10.25 -0.90
CA HIS A 61 -0.97 9.92 -0.27
C HIS A 61 -2.16 9.75 -1.25
N ALA A 62 -1.91 9.09 -2.38
CA ALA A 62 -2.94 8.75 -3.37
C ALA A 62 -3.74 7.50 -2.97
N VAL A 63 -4.58 7.63 -1.95
CA VAL A 63 -5.45 6.55 -1.44
C VAL A 63 -6.42 6.00 -2.49
N ASP A 64 -6.80 6.82 -3.46
CA ASP A 64 -7.58 6.45 -4.64
C ASP A 64 -6.83 5.43 -5.52
N ARG A 65 -5.53 5.64 -5.72
CA ARG A 65 -4.67 4.72 -6.47
C ARG A 65 -4.47 3.40 -5.72
N GLU A 66 -4.33 3.45 -4.40
CA GLU A 66 -4.28 2.24 -3.56
C GLU A 66 -5.56 1.42 -3.71
N PHE A 67 -6.73 2.07 -3.57
CA PHE A 67 -8.03 1.41 -3.73
C PHE A 67 -8.20 0.80 -5.12
N ARG A 68 -7.84 1.54 -6.18
CA ARG A 68 -7.94 1.06 -7.57
C ARG A 68 -7.13 -0.22 -7.80
N VAL A 69 -5.95 -0.34 -7.19
CA VAL A 69 -5.15 -1.57 -7.27
C VAL A 69 -5.79 -2.71 -6.48
N LEU A 70 -6.31 -2.45 -5.27
CA LEU A 70 -7.04 -3.47 -4.50
C LEU A 70 -8.26 -3.99 -5.26
N GLU A 71 -9.05 -3.10 -5.87
CA GLU A 71 -10.23 -3.44 -6.67
C GLU A 71 -9.87 -4.29 -7.89
N ALA A 72 -8.84 -3.90 -8.64
CA ALA A 72 -8.35 -4.67 -9.77
C ALA A 72 -7.84 -6.06 -9.37
N LEU A 73 -7.13 -6.16 -8.24
CA LEU A 73 -6.53 -7.41 -7.77
C LEU A 73 -7.53 -8.34 -7.07
N ALA A 74 -8.63 -7.81 -6.51
CA ALA A 74 -9.64 -8.61 -5.81
C ALA A 74 -10.32 -9.66 -6.70
N ALA A 75 -10.30 -9.48 -8.03
CA ALA A 75 -10.80 -10.45 -9.01
C ALA A 75 -9.74 -11.46 -9.48
N THR A 76 -8.55 -11.46 -8.87
CA THR A 76 -7.41 -12.30 -9.27
C THR A 76 -7.03 -13.28 -8.16
N ASN A 77 -6.00 -14.10 -8.40
CA ASN A 77 -5.44 -14.99 -7.39
C ASN A 77 -4.49 -14.29 -6.41
N VAL A 78 -4.24 -12.98 -6.56
CA VAL A 78 -3.37 -12.24 -5.63
C VAL A 78 -4.11 -12.06 -4.30
N PRO A 79 -3.54 -12.51 -3.17
CA PRO A 79 -4.18 -12.34 -1.87
C PRO A 79 -4.15 -10.86 -1.48
N VAL A 80 -5.30 -10.20 -1.57
CA VAL A 80 -5.51 -8.81 -1.14
C VAL A 80 -6.76 -8.73 -0.28
N PRO A 81 -6.84 -7.78 0.68
CA PRO A 81 -8.09 -7.52 1.37
C PRO A 81 -9.13 -7.02 0.37
N ARG A 82 -10.35 -7.55 0.48
CA ARG A 82 -11.47 -7.13 -0.34
C ARG A 82 -11.76 -5.64 -0.14
N PRO A 83 -11.77 -4.83 -1.20
CA PRO A 83 -12.20 -3.45 -1.13
C PRO A 83 -13.71 -3.39 -0.84
N VAL A 84 -14.12 -2.43 -0.02
CA VAL A 84 -15.52 -2.24 0.36
C VAL A 84 -16.09 -0.99 -0.32
N LEU A 85 -15.40 0.14 -0.22
CA LEU A 85 -15.87 1.41 -0.76
C LEU A 85 -14.73 2.44 -0.84
N LEU A 86 -14.69 3.21 -1.92
CA LEU A 86 -13.92 4.45 -2.04
C LEU A 86 -14.86 5.66 -1.91
N HIS A 87 -14.47 6.63 -1.10
CA HIS A 87 -15.05 7.97 -1.08
C HIS A 87 -13.98 8.98 -1.55
N ALA A 88 -14.19 9.56 -2.74
CA ALA A 88 -13.22 10.46 -3.37
C ALA A 88 -13.35 11.94 -2.93
N GLY A 89 -14.49 12.31 -2.33
CA GLY A 89 -14.74 13.67 -1.85
C GLY A 89 -14.01 14.00 -0.54
N ALA A 90 -14.09 15.27 -0.14
CA ALA A 90 -13.56 15.71 1.15
C ALA A 90 -14.53 15.35 2.30
N GLU A 91 -15.82 15.63 2.14
CA GLU A 91 -16.83 15.35 3.16
C GLU A 91 -17.24 13.88 3.14
N PRO A 92 -17.31 13.17 4.27
CA PRO A 92 -17.42 13.72 5.64
C PRO A 92 -16.11 13.88 6.44
N LEU A 93 -14.96 13.41 5.94
CA LEU A 93 -13.75 13.27 6.78
C LEU A 93 -12.71 14.38 6.54
N GLY A 94 -13.10 15.44 5.83
CA GLY A 94 -12.23 16.50 5.32
C GLY A 94 -11.24 16.05 4.24
N THR A 95 -11.27 14.79 3.80
CA THR A 95 -10.33 14.19 2.85
C THR A 95 -10.87 12.87 2.29
N SER A 96 -10.31 12.43 1.16
CA SER A 96 -10.68 11.14 0.57
C SER A 96 -10.23 9.97 1.44
N PHE A 97 -11.01 8.89 1.41
CA PHE A 97 -10.74 7.68 2.16
C PHE A 97 -11.32 6.46 1.46
N TYR A 98 -10.83 5.29 1.83
CA TYR A 98 -11.47 4.04 1.46
C TYR A 98 -11.62 3.11 2.65
N LEU A 99 -12.52 2.14 2.48
CA LEU A 99 -12.77 1.02 3.37
C LEU A 99 -12.39 -0.27 2.64
N MET A 100 -11.72 -1.16 3.36
CA MET A 100 -11.47 -2.54 2.96
C MET A 100 -11.86 -3.48 4.10
N GLU A 101 -11.97 -4.77 3.83
CA GLU A 101 -12.23 -5.74 4.88
C GLU A 101 -11.07 -5.78 5.91
N ARG A 102 -11.42 -6.07 7.16
CA ARG A 102 -10.44 -6.35 8.20
C ARG A 102 -10.15 -7.85 8.20
N LEU A 103 -8.90 -8.22 7.91
CA LEU A 103 -8.41 -9.58 8.02
C LEU A 103 -7.73 -9.80 9.37
N ASP A 104 -7.96 -10.96 9.98
CA ASP A 104 -7.24 -11.40 11.17
C ASP A 104 -5.98 -12.20 10.74
N GLY A 105 -4.85 -11.93 11.37
CA GLY A 105 -3.60 -12.61 11.02
C GLY A 105 -2.39 -12.09 11.78
N ARG A 106 -1.22 -12.56 11.35
CA ARG A 106 0.09 -12.29 11.95
C ARG A 106 0.92 -11.43 11.01
N VAL A 107 1.48 -10.36 11.53
CA VAL A 107 2.47 -9.52 10.82
C VAL A 107 3.82 -9.74 11.47
N PHE A 108 4.83 -10.02 10.65
CA PHE A 108 6.21 -10.21 11.12
C PHE A 108 7.07 -9.01 10.74
N HIS A 109 7.62 -8.33 11.73
CA HIS A 109 8.55 -7.21 11.50
C HIS A 109 10.01 -7.65 11.46
N ASP A 110 10.34 -8.72 12.19
CA ASP A 110 11.68 -9.31 12.22
C ASP A 110 11.80 -10.41 11.16
N CYS A 111 12.68 -10.20 10.18
CA CYS A 111 12.93 -11.15 9.10
C CYS A 111 13.58 -12.46 9.57
N SER A 112 14.16 -12.50 10.77
CA SER A 112 14.71 -13.73 11.37
C SER A 112 13.62 -14.67 11.91
N LEU A 113 12.37 -14.18 12.04
CA LEU A 113 11.21 -14.95 12.51
C LEU A 113 11.51 -15.68 13.83
N PRO A 114 11.80 -14.93 14.91
CA PRO A 114 12.12 -15.51 16.21
C PRO A 114 10.93 -16.31 16.75
N GLY A 115 11.22 -17.41 17.47
CA GLY A 115 10.20 -18.30 18.02
C GLY A 115 9.59 -19.30 17.03
N LEU A 116 9.84 -19.16 15.71
CA LEU A 116 9.41 -20.13 14.71
C LEU A 116 10.48 -21.22 14.45
N SER A 117 10.03 -22.44 14.21
CA SER A 117 10.86 -23.55 13.74
C SER A 117 11.38 -23.30 12.32
N PRO A 118 12.46 -23.99 11.88
CA PRO A 118 12.95 -23.88 10.51
C PRO A 118 11.89 -24.19 9.43
N ALA A 119 10.98 -25.13 9.71
CA ALA A 119 9.91 -25.49 8.79
C ALA A 119 8.87 -24.37 8.65
N GLU A 120 8.47 -23.73 9.75
CA GLU A 120 7.55 -22.59 9.73
C GLU A 120 8.17 -21.39 9.02
N ARG A 121 9.44 -21.07 9.31
CA ARG A 121 10.17 -20.01 8.59
C ARG A 121 10.17 -20.26 7.10
N ARG A 122 10.46 -21.50 6.68
CA ARG A 122 10.41 -21.90 5.28
C ARG A 122 9.02 -21.63 4.71
N ALA A 123 7.94 -22.07 5.37
CA ALA A 123 6.58 -21.85 4.90
C ALA A 123 6.23 -20.35 4.73
N ILE A 124 6.63 -19.50 5.69
CA ILE A 124 6.42 -18.04 5.61
C ILE A 124 7.12 -17.43 4.39
N TYR A 125 8.39 -17.75 4.17
CA TYR A 125 9.14 -17.24 3.02
C TYR A 125 8.63 -17.78 1.68
N PHE A 126 8.19 -19.04 1.62
CA PHE A 126 7.54 -19.59 0.44
C PHE A 126 6.19 -18.90 0.16
N GLY A 127 5.37 -18.63 1.18
CA GLY A 127 4.13 -17.88 1.03
C GLY A 127 4.37 -16.44 0.54
N MET A 128 5.41 -15.78 1.04
CA MET A 128 5.86 -14.47 0.56
C MET A 128 6.25 -14.51 -0.93
N ALA A 129 7.05 -15.51 -1.33
CA ALA A 129 7.46 -15.68 -2.73
C ALA A 129 6.27 -16.00 -3.65
N GLU A 130 5.33 -16.84 -3.19
CA GLU A 130 4.12 -17.19 -3.93
C GLU A 130 3.22 -15.96 -4.14
N ALA A 131 3.03 -15.13 -3.12
CA ALA A 131 2.25 -13.88 -3.24
C ALA A 131 2.89 -12.91 -4.24
N MET A 132 4.22 -12.76 -4.23
CA MET A 132 4.94 -11.93 -5.21
C MET A 132 4.81 -12.50 -6.62
N ALA A 133 4.94 -13.82 -6.78
CA ALA A 133 4.80 -14.48 -8.08
C ALA A 133 3.40 -14.29 -8.65
N LYS A 134 2.36 -14.45 -7.83
CA LYS A 134 0.96 -14.19 -8.21
C LYS A 134 0.77 -12.73 -8.66
N LEU A 135 1.34 -11.77 -7.93
CA LEU A 135 1.26 -10.35 -8.30
C LEU A 135 1.96 -10.07 -9.65
N HIS A 136 3.18 -10.55 -9.84
CA HIS A 136 3.93 -10.31 -11.07
C HIS A 136 3.35 -11.03 -12.29
N ALA A 137 2.61 -12.13 -12.08
CA ALA A 137 1.88 -12.83 -13.13
C ALA A 137 0.71 -12.00 -13.68
N VAL A 138 0.14 -11.07 -12.91
CA VAL A 138 -0.95 -10.21 -13.38
C VAL A 138 -0.42 -9.24 -14.45
N ARG A 139 -1.13 -9.17 -15.58
CA ARG A 139 -0.90 -8.17 -16.63
C ARG A 139 -1.74 -6.93 -16.31
N PRO A 140 -1.14 -5.73 -16.13
CA PRO A 140 -1.89 -4.54 -15.75
C PRO A 140 -3.10 -4.26 -16.66
N ASP A 141 -2.93 -4.38 -17.98
CA ASP A 141 -4.00 -4.15 -18.96
C ASP A 141 -5.20 -5.10 -18.76
N ALA A 142 -4.92 -6.35 -18.41
CA ALA A 142 -5.96 -7.38 -18.24
C ALA A 142 -6.85 -7.15 -17.01
N VAL A 143 -6.42 -6.30 -16.07
CA VAL A 143 -7.17 -5.95 -14.86
C VAL A 143 -7.54 -4.47 -14.81
N GLY A 144 -7.55 -3.79 -15.96
CA GLY A 144 -7.96 -2.38 -16.05
C GLY A 144 -6.97 -1.39 -15.44
N LEU A 145 -5.68 -1.75 -15.37
CA LEU A 145 -4.58 -0.92 -14.85
C LEU A 145 -3.59 -0.47 -15.94
N GLY A 146 -3.98 -0.49 -17.22
CA GLY A 146 -3.07 -0.14 -18.33
C GLY A 146 -2.59 1.32 -18.33
N ASP A 147 -3.43 2.24 -17.86
CA ASP A 147 -3.12 3.66 -17.66
C ASP A 147 -2.59 3.97 -16.25
N PHE A 148 -2.43 2.96 -15.39
CA PHE A 148 -2.07 3.19 -13.99
C PHE A 148 -0.69 3.82 -13.83
N GLY A 149 0.26 3.49 -14.71
CA GLY A 149 1.62 4.01 -14.68
C GLY A 149 2.27 3.99 -16.06
N ARG A 150 3.45 4.60 -16.16
CA ARG A 150 4.23 4.57 -17.40
C ARG A 150 4.94 3.22 -17.55
N SER A 151 4.74 2.54 -18.67
CA SER A 151 5.50 1.36 -19.10
C SER A 151 6.85 1.73 -19.73
N GLY A 152 7.76 0.76 -19.86
CA GLY A 152 9.09 0.90 -20.51
C GLY A 152 10.14 1.72 -19.73
N ASN A 153 11.43 1.48 -19.96
CA ASN A 153 12.55 2.24 -19.38
C ASN A 153 12.47 2.38 -17.85
N TYR A 154 11.96 1.35 -17.15
CA TYR A 154 11.69 1.44 -15.71
C TYR A 154 12.96 1.81 -14.92
N PHE A 155 14.06 1.10 -15.17
CA PHE A 155 15.33 1.33 -14.46
C PHE A 155 15.89 2.72 -14.74
N GLU A 156 15.98 3.13 -16.01
CA GLU A 156 16.45 4.46 -16.40
C GLU A 156 15.67 5.57 -15.68
N ARG A 157 14.33 5.48 -15.67
CA ARG A 157 13.47 6.48 -15.02
C ARG A 157 13.62 6.49 -13.50
N GLN A 158 13.70 5.31 -12.86
CA GLN A 158 13.86 5.22 -11.41
C GLN A 158 15.22 5.78 -11.00
N ILE A 159 16.29 5.34 -11.67
CA ILE A 159 17.66 5.79 -11.41
C ILE A 159 17.74 7.31 -11.63
N GLY A 160 17.24 7.83 -12.75
CA GLY A 160 17.22 9.27 -13.00
C GLY A 160 16.45 10.06 -11.93
N ARG A 161 15.31 9.55 -11.44
CA ARG A 161 14.55 10.17 -10.34
C ARG A 161 15.35 10.16 -9.03
N TRP A 162 15.91 9.02 -8.64
CA TRP A 162 16.64 8.88 -7.38
C TRP A 162 17.96 9.67 -7.39
N THR A 163 18.69 9.65 -8.50
CA THR A 163 19.90 10.46 -8.69
C THR A 163 19.59 11.96 -8.56
N ARG A 164 18.49 12.43 -9.16
CA ARG A 164 18.06 13.82 -9.01
C ARG A 164 17.72 14.16 -7.56
N GLN A 165 16.95 13.31 -6.87
CA GLN A 165 16.59 13.52 -5.46
C GLN A 165 17.79 13.51 -4.53
N LEU A 166 18.77 12.63 -4.75
CA LEU A 166 20.05 12.63 -4.03
C LEU A 166 20.79 13.97 -4.23
N ARG A 167 20.83 14.47 -5.47
CA ARG A 167 21.50 15.73 -5.82
C ARG A 167 20.78 16.97 -5.29
N GLU A 168 19.46 16.94 -5.21
CA GLU A 168 18.64 18.02 -4.64
C GLU A 168 18.55 17.96 -3.11
N SER A 169 18.96 16.85 -2.49
CA SER A 169 18.95 16.71 -1.03
C SER A 169 19.89 17.73 -0.36
N PRO A 170 19.44 18.41 0.71
CA PRO A 170 20.27 19.38 1.44
C PRO A 170 21.30 18.71 2.36
N SER A 171 21.27 17.37 2.49
CA SER A 171 22.20 16.62 3.32
C SER A 171 23.62 16.61 2.75
N ASP A 172 24.59 16.35 3.63
CA ASP A 172 25.99 16.18 3.21
C ASP A 172 26.14 15.09 2.15
N ARG A 173 27.09 15.32 1.25
CA ARG A 173 27.41 14.39 0.17
C ARG A 173 28.03 13.12 0.76
N ILE A 174 27.48 11.97 0.38
CA ILE A 174 28.03 10.67 0.72
C ILE A 174 28.75 10.14 -0.53
N PRO A 175 30.09 10.06 -0.56
CA PRO A 175 30.85 9.70 -1.76
C PRO A 175 30.41 8.38 -2.40
N ALA A 176 30.06 7.38 -1.58
CA ALA A 176 29.57 6.10 -2.07
C ALA A 176 28.22 6.22 -2.82
N LEU A 177 27.31 7.10 -2.38
CA LEU A 177 26.03 7.31 -3.07
C LEU A 177 26.22 8.05 -4.39
N GLU A 178 27.11 9.04 -4.45
CA GLU A 178 27.45 9.74 -5.69
C GLU A 178 28.09 8.76 -6.70
N ALA A 179 29.01 7.90 -6.25
CA ALA A 179 29.61 6.87 -7.10
C ALA A 179 28.55 5.90 -7.68
N VAL A 180 27.58 5.47 -6.87
CA VAL A 180 26.47 4.61 -7.34
C VAL A 180 25.56 5.37 -8.32
N ALA A 181 25.27 6.65 -8.05
CA ALA A 181 24.44 7.49 -8.90
C ALA A 181 25.05 7.74 -10.29
N ASP A 182 26.38 7.77 -10.39
CA ASP A 182 27.12 7.87 -11.66
C ASP A 182 27.29 6.52 -12.36
N TRP A 183 27.44 5.43 -11.60
CA TRP A 183 27.66 4.08 -12.13
C TRP A 183 26.39 3.47 -12.73
N LEU A 184 25.25 3.57 -12.05
CA LEU A 184 24.00 2.90 -12.43
C LEU A 184 23.50 3.26 -13.85
N PRO A 185 23.50 4.53 -14.31
CA PRO A 185 23.10 4.87 -15.68
C PRO A 185 23.96 4.22 -16.77
N GLN A 186 25.23 3.90 -16.46
CA GLN A 186 26.18 3.30 -17.40
C GLN A 186 26.08 1.77 -17.45
N HIS A 187 25.35 1.16 -16.51
CA HIS A 187 25.25 -0.29 -16.33
C HIS A 187 23.79 -0.76 -16.28
N LEU A 188 22.90 -0.04 -16.96
CA LEU A 188 21.50 -0.43 -17.07
C LEU A 188 21.38 -1.77 -17.79
N PRO A 189 20.59 -2.72 -17.27
CA PRO A 189 20.20 -3.87 -18.07
C PRO A 189 19.40 -3.40 -19.29
N ALA A 190 19.53 -4.11 -20.40
CA ALA A 190 18.69 -3.88 -21.57
C ALA A 190 17.21 -4.02 -21.17
N ASP A 191 16.36 -3.13 -21.66
CA ASP A 191 14.92 -3.23 -21.44
C ASP A 191 14.38 -4.46 -22.18
N ASP A 192 13.86 -5.43 -21.43
CA ASP A 192 13.26 -6.65 -21.94
C ASP A 192 11.76 -6.49 -22.26
N GLY A 193 11.23 -5.27 -22.09
CA GLY A 193 9.83 -4.92 -22.33
C GLY A 193 8.86 -5.48 -21.30
N ARG A 194 9.34 -6.18 -20.26
CA ARG A 194 8.46 -6.79 -19.26
C ARG A 194 7.94 -5.74 -18.29
N VAL A 195 6.62 -5.56 -18.32
CA VAL A 195 5.91 -4.71 -17.38
C VAL A 195 5.16 -5.60 -16.40
N SER A 196 5.15 -5.32 -15.09
CA SER A 196 4.29 -5.99 -14.12
C SER A 196 3.82 -5.00 -13.06
N ILE A 197 2.83 -5.40 -12.26
CA ILE A 197 2.44 -4.61 -11.10
C ILE A 197 3.53 -4.74 -10.04
N ALA A 198 4.19 -3.64 -9.69
CA ALA A 198 5.15 -3.58 -8.60
C ALA A 198 4.46 -3.06 -7.34
N HIS A 199 4.49 -3.82 -6.24
CA HIS A 199 3.95 -3.38 -4.94
C HIS A 199 4.67 -2.12 -4.40
N GLY A 200 5.95 -1.95 -4.71
CA GLY A 200 6.77 -0.81 -4.30
C GLY A 200 7.46 -0.97 -2.95
N ASP A 201 6.77 -1.54 -1.95
CA ASP A 201 7.34 -1.84 -0.62
C ASP A 201 7.03 -3.28 -0.16
N PHE A 202 7.42 -4.28 -0.97
CA PHE A 202 7.07 -5.68 -0.70
C PHE A 202 8.03 -6.31 0.31
N ARG A 203 7.59 -6.41 1.57
CA ARG A 203 8.38 -6.94 2.68
C ARG A 203 7.47 -7.60 3.73
N LEU A 204 8.03 -8.45 4.60
CA LEU A 204 7.29 -9.17 5.65
C LEU A 204 6.40 -8.27 6.50
N GLY A 205 6.86 -7.07 6.85
CA GLY A 205 6.08 -6.11 7.63
C GLY A 205 4.83 -5.55 6.93
N ASN A 206 4.67 -5.79 5.63
CA ASN A 206 3.51 -5.43 4.82
C ASN A 206 2.72 -6.66 4.34
N LEU A 207 2.99 -7.84 4.91
CA LEU A 207 2.27 -9.08 4.64
C LEU A 207 1.53 -9.52 5.89
N LEU A 208 0.31 -10.04 5.70
CA LEU A 208 -0.49 -10.63 6.75
C LEU A 208 -0.58 -12.14 6.49
N PHE A 209 -0.10 -12.93 7.45
CA PHE A 209 -0.15 -14.39 7.39
C PHE A 209 -1.35 -14.90 8.21
N HIS A 210 -1.96 -15.98 7.75
CA HIS A 210 -3.02 -16.65 8.51
C HIS A 210 -2.52 -17.00 9.94
N PRO A 211 -3.39 -16.93 10.98
CA PRO A 211 -3.08 -17.36 12.34
C PRO A 211 -2.44 -18.75 12.42
#